data_AF-A0A350ILY0-F1
#
_entry.id   AF-A0A350ILY0-F1
#
_cell.length_a   1.000
_cell.length_b   1.000
_cell.length_c   1.000
_cell.angle_alpha   90.00
_cell.angle_beta   90.00
_cell.angle_gamma   90.00
#
_symmetry.space_group_name_H-M   'P 1'
#
loop_
_entity.id
_entity.type
_entity.pdbx_description
1 polymer ?
#
loop_
_entity_poly.entity_id
_entity_poly.type
_entity_poly.pdbx_seq_one_letter_code
_entity_poly.pdbx_strand_id
1 'polypeptide(L)'
;MKLKQSLLKVGILLILPIGLMTLSSCSNKITEEQLAQLQELRRQERSLQDGISNKQTELNKIRQEINMRKADLTNCQNELNTIKTRLSQWPDIWPDYKPNK
;
A
#
# COMPACT_ATOMS: atom_id res chain seq x y z
N MET A 1 33.06 -66.78 -13.72
CA MET A 1 32.36 -65.87 -12.78
C MET A 1 33.24 -64.75 -12.18
N LYS A 2 34.57 -64.88 -12.12
CA LYS A 2 35.46 -63.88 -11.48
C LYS A 2 35.59 -62.53 -12.23
N LEU A 3 35.35 -62.51 -13.55
CA LEU A 3 35.44 -61.28 -14.35
C LEU A 3 34.35 -60.24 -14.00
N LYS A 4 33.13 -60.71 -13.71
CA LYS A 4 32.00 -59.83 -13.37
C LYS A 4 32.19 -59.16 -12.01
N GLN A 5 32.78 -59.85 -11.04
CA GLN A 5 33.12 -59.26 -9.74
C GLN A 5 34.26 -58.24 -9.83
N SER A 6 35.21 -58.42 -10.75
CA SER A 6 36.30 -57.46 -10.95
C SER A 6 35.80 -56.16 -11.61
N LEU A 7 34.90 -56.26 -12.59
CA LEU A 7 34.27 -55.09 -13.21
C LEU A 7 33.36 -54.31 -12.25
N LEU A 8 32.65 -55.03 -11.35
CA LEU A 8 31.81 -54.39 -10.33
C LEU A 8 32.63 -53.58 -9.32
N LYS A 9 33.81 -54.08 -8.93
CA LYS A 9 34.71 -53.40 -7.97
C LYS A 9 35.37 -52.15 -8.58
N VAL A 10 35.74 -52.20 -9.85
CA VAL A 10 36.34 -51.05 -10.56
C VAL A 10 35.30 -49.96 -10.83
N GLY A 11 34.05 -50.33 -11.15
CA GLY A 11 32.96 -49.37 -11.33
C GLY A 11 32.62 -48.59 -10.05
N ILE A 12 32.60 -49.26 -8.90
CA ILE A 12 32.27 -48.62 -7.61
C ILE A 12 33.40 -47.69 -7.13
N LEU A 13 34.67 -48.00 -7.42
CA LEU A 13 35.82 -47.19 -7.02
C LEU A 13 35.91 -45.86 -7.80
N LEU A 14 35.38 -45.81 -9.03
CA LEU A 14 35.48 -44.64 -9.90
C LEU A 14 34.32 -43.64 -9.72
N ILE A 15 33.16 -44.11 -9.24
CA ILE A 15 31.95 -43.29 -9.05
C ILE A 15 31.96 -42.57 -7.68
N LEU A 16 32.60 -43.15 -6.66
CA LEU A 16 32.67 -42.60 -5.31
C LEU A 16 33.35 -41.22 -5.20
N PRO A 17 34.50 -40.94 -5.86
CA PRO A 17 35.15 -39.63 -5.76
C PRO A 17 34.42 -38.52 -6.53
N ILE A 18 33.71 -38.85 -7.61
CA ILE A 18 32.97 -37.88 -8.43
C ILE A 18 31.71 -37.40 -7.70
N GLY A 19 31.06 -38.27 -6.91
CA GLY A 19 29.92 -37.89 -6.07
C GLY A 19 30.26 -36.98 -4.89
N LEU A 20 31.52 -36.98 -4.42
CA LEU A 20 31.97 -36.12 -3.32
C LEU A 20 32.30 -34.68 -3.80
N MET A 21 32.75 -34.51 -5.05
CA MET A 21 33.04 -33.18 -5.62
C MET A 21 31.77 -32.38 -5.99
N THR A 22 30.64 -33.04 -6.25
CA THR A 22 29.38 -32.35 -6.56
C THR A 22 28.63 -31.89 -5.30
N LEU A 23 28.87 -32.52 -4.14
CA LEU A 23 28.25 -32.13 -2.86
C LEU A 23 28.90 -30.89 -2.22
N SER A 24 30.16 -30.58 -2.52
CA SER A 24 30.81 -29.34 -2.06
C SER A 24 30.39 -28.09 -2.86
N SER A 25 29.73 -28.26 -4.00
CA SER A 25 29.23 -27.16 -4.84
C SER A 25 27.83 -26.67 -4.44
N CYS A 26 27.20 -27.29 -3.44
CA CYS A 26 25.90 -26.88 -2.88
C CYS A 26 26.02 -26.07 -1.58
N SER A 27 27.19 -25.51 -1.27
CA SER A 27 27.27 -24.47 -0.24
C SER A 27 26.73 -23.16 -0.81
N ASN A 28 25.41 -22.98 -0.73
CA ASN A 28 24.70 -21.71 -0.93
C ASN A 28 25.13 -20.66 0.12
N LYS A 29 26.40 -20.30 0.14
CA LYS A 29 26.87 -19.17 0.94
C LYS A 29 26.45 -17.93 0.16
N ILE A 30 25.41 -17.25 0.65
CA ILE A 30 25.02 -15.93 0.14
C ILE A 30 26.31 -15.09 0.07
N THR A 31 26.60 -14.51 -1.10
CA THR A 31 27.79 -13.66 -1.21
C THR A 31 27.57 -12.40 -0.38
N GLU A 32 28.63 -11.81 0.16
CA GLU A 32 28.50 -10.58 0.97
C GLU A 32 27.82 -9.45 0.16
N GLU A 33 28.05 -9.40 -1.14
CA GLU A 33 27.38 -8.47 -2.05
C GLU A 33 25.86 -8.71 -2.14
N GLN A 34 25.40 -9.96 -2.22
CA GLN A 34 23.97 -10.28 -2.22
C GLN A 34 23.30 -9.91 -0.90
N LEU A 35 24.01 -10.05 0.22
CA LEU A 35 23.50 -9.66 1.54
C LEU A 35 23.40 -8.14 1.67
N ALA A 36 24.38 -7.39 1.16
CA ALA A 36 24.34 -5.93 1.11
C ALA A 36 23.19 -5.41 0.23
N GLN A 37 23.00 -6.01 -0.95
CA GLN A 37 21.87 -5.69 -1.83
C GLN A 37 20.52 -5.97 -1.16
N LEU A 38 20.39 -7.10 -0.45
CA LEU A 38 19.16 -7.42 0.26
C LEU A 38 18.87 -6.42 1.39
N GLN A 39 19.89 -5.97 2.12
CA GLN A 39 19.73 -4.95 3.15
C GLN A 39 19.28 -3.61 2.56
N GLU A 40 19.86 -3.23 1.42
CA GLU A 40 19.48 -2.01 0.71
C GLU A 40 18.04 -2.08 0.20
N LEU A 41 17.65 -3.20 -0.43
CA LEU A 41 16.26 -3.42 -0.85
C LEU A 41 15.27 -3.35 0.32
N ARG A 42 15.62 -3.93 1.48
CA ARG A 42 14.79 -3.82 2.70
C ARG A 42 14.70 -2.39 3.23
N ARG A 43 15.74 -1.57 3.09
CA ARG A 43 15.69 -0.14 3.45
C ARG A 43 14.78 0.63 2.50
N GLN A 44 14.89 0.36 1.19
CA GLN A 44 14.02 0.96 0.19
C GLN A 44 12.56 0.57 0.39
N GLU A 45 12.28 -0.70 0.68
CA GLU A 45 10.93 -1.19 0.99
C GLU A 45 10.33 -0.43 2.19
N ARG A 46 11.06 -0.30 3.29
CA ARG A 46 10.61 0.46 4.47
C ARG A 46 10.36 1.92 4.15
N SER A 47 11.29 2.56 3.44
CA SER A 47 11.17 3.96 3.03
C SER A 47 9.93 4.19 2.15
N LEU A 48 9.69 3.30 1.18
CA LEU A 48 8.50 3.35 0.34
C LEU A 48 7.21 3.11 1.15
N GLN A 49 7.24 2.17 2.09
CA GLN A 49 6.08 1.88 2.95
C GLN A 49 5.73 3.06 3.86
N ASP A 50 6.74 3.72 4.44
CA ASP A 50 6.56 4.95 5.21
C ASP A 50 6.01 6.08 4.32
N GLY A 51 6.54 6.21 3.10
CA GLY A 51 6.04 7.13 2.09
C GLY A 51 4.56 6.91 1.75
N ILE A 52 4.16 5.66 1.54
CA ILE A 52 2.76 5.27 1.29
C ILE A 52 1.88 5.63 2.49
N SER A 53 2.30 5.27 3.71
CA SER A 53 1.56 5.58 4.94
C SER A 53 1.33 7.08 5.12
N ASN A 54 2.36 7.88 4.87
CA ASN A 54 2.28 9.34 4.93
C ASN A 54 1.30 9.89 3.87
N LYS A 55 1.39 9.42 2.63
CA LYS A 55 0.48 9.84 1.55
C LYS A 55 -0.97 9.42 1.81
N GLN A 56 -1.20 8.25 2.41
CA GLN A 56 -2.51 7.80 2.85
C GLN A 56 -3.11 8.76 3.90
N THR A 57 -2.28 9.21 4.84
CA THR A 57 -2.68 10.16 5.88
C THR A 57 -3.01 11.53 5.29
N GLU A 58 -2.19 12.04 4.37
CA GLU A 58 -2.47 13.28 3.64
C GLU A 58 -3.78 13.19 2.84
N LEU A 59 -4.00 12.09 2.12
CA LEU A 59 -5.24 11.87 1.36
C LEU A 59 -6.48 11.90 2.26
N ASN A 60 -6.40 11.28 3.44
CA ASN A 60 -7.52 11.29 4.38
C ASN A 60 -7.82 12.69 4.91
N LYS A 61 -6.79 13.49 5.21
CA LYS A 61 -6.95 14.90 5.62
C LYS A 61 -7.62 15.73 4.52
N ILE A 62 -7.14 15.60 3.28
CA ILE A 62 -7.72 16.31 2.12
C ILE A 62 -9.18 15.92 1.91
N ARG A 63 -9.52 14.63 2.03
CA ARG A 63 -10.91 14.16 1.93
C ARG A 63 -11.81 14.76 3.00
N GLN A 64 -11.33 14.85 4.25
CA GLN A 64 -12.07 15.50 5.33
C GLN A 64 -12.29 16.98 5.03
N GLU A 65 -11.27 17.69 4.56
CA GLU A 65 -11.39 19.11 4.19
C GLU A 65 -12.41 19.31 3.07
N ILE A 66 -12.36 18.51 2.01
CA ILE A 66 -13.35 18.56 0.92
C ILE A 66 -14.77 18.38 1.45
N ASN A 67 -14.98 17.43 2.37
CA ASN A 67 -16.31 17.18 2.94
C ASN A 67 -16.80 18.37 3.77
N MET A 68 -15.93 19.00 4.57
CA MET A 68 -16.28 20.22 5.31
C MET A 68 -16.64 21.36 4.35
N ARG A 69 -15.82 21.60 3.31
CA ARG A 69 -16.10 22.65 2.31
C ARG A 69 -17.42 22.42 1.57
N LYS A 70 -17.75 21.16 1.26
CA LYS A 70 -19.05 20.82 0.67
C LYS A 70 -20.21 21.15 1.60
N ALA A 71 -20.09 20.82 2.89
CA ALA A 71 -21.11 21.15 3.88
C ALA A 71 -21.30 22.68 4.01
N ASP A 72 -20.20 23.43 4.07
CA ASP A 72 -20.23 24.90 4.11
C ASP A 72 -20.97 25.49 2.89
N LEU A 73 -20.67 24.98 1.69
CA LEU A 73 -21.34 25.41 0.46
C LEU A 73 -22.84 25.11 0.47
N THR A 74 -23.24 23.92 0.94
CA THR A 74 -24.66 23.57 1.09
C THR A 74 -25.37 24.51 2.06
N ASN A 75 -24.76 24.82 3.20
CA ASN A 75 -25.33 25.75 4.17
C ASN A 75 -25.50 27.15 3.58
N CYS A 76 -24.46 27.67 2.92
CA CYS A 76 -24.50 28.97 2.26
C CYS A 76 -25.62 29.03 1.20
N GLN A 77 -25.78 27.97 0.40
CA GLN A 77 -26.85 27.91 -0.59
C GLN A 77 -28.25 27.92 0.05
N ASN A 78 -28.42 27.22 1.17
CA ASN A 78 -29.70 27.19 1.91
C ASN A 78 -30.04 28.56 2.52
N GLU A 79 -29.05 29.24 3.10
CA GLU A 79 -29.21 30.60 3.63
C GLU A 79 -29.59 31.58 2.52
N LEU A 80 -28.88 31.53 1.39
CA LEU A 80 -29.16 32.35 0.22
C LEU A 80 -30.58 32.13 -0.28
N ASN A 81 -31.02 30.89 -0.41
CA ASN A 81 -32.38 30.56 -0.80
C ASN A 81 -33.41 31.12 0.19
N THR A 82 -33.15 30.97 1.49
CA THR A 82 -34.02 31.53 2.55
C THR A 82 -34.15 33.04 2.43
N ILE A 83 -33.03 33.75 2.23
CA ILE A 83 -33.02 35.20 2.03
C ILE A 83 -33.80 35.59 0.78
N LYS A 84 -33.58 34.89 -0.35
CA LYS A 84 -34.32 35.13 -1.60
C LYS A 84 -35.83 34.97 -1.41
N THR A 85 -36.27 33.91 -0.74
CA THR A 85 -37.69 33.69 -0.45
C THR A 85 -38.27 34.84 0.39
N ARG A 86 -37.59 35.25 1.45
CA ARG A 86 -38.04 36.37 2.29
C ARG A 86 -38.10 37.69 1.52
N LEU A 87 -37.08 37.99 0.70
CA LEU A 87 -37.06 39.19 -0.14
C LEU A 87 -38.18 39.18 -1.18
N SER A 88 -38.53 38.02 -1.75
CA SER A 88 -39.63 37.91 -2.72
C SER A 88 -41.01 38.19 -2.10
N GLN A 89 -41.12 38.07 -0.78
CA GLN A 89 -42.34 38.35 -0.01
C GLN A 89 -42.36 39.80 0.52
N TRP A 90 -41.29 40.58 0.34
CA TRP A 90 -41.24 41.96 0.82
C TRP A 90 -42.22 42.87 0.04
N PRO A 91 -42.94 43.82 0.67
CA PRO A 91 -42.91 44.17 2.10
C PRO A 91 -43.83 43.32 3.00
N ASP A 92 -44.71 42.50 2.43
CA ASP A 92 -45.64 41.63 3.18
C ASP A 92 -45.01 40.27 3.52
N ILE A 93 -43.97 40.33 4.38
CA ILE A 93 -43.26 39.14 4.88
C ILE A 93 -44.08 38.34 5.89
N TRP A 94 -45.23 38.85 6.33
CA TRP A 94 -46.16 38.18 7.23
C TRP A 94 -47.63 38.40 6.79
N PRO A 95 -48.07 37.73 5.72
CA PRO A 95 -49.44 37.89 5.20
C PRO A 95 -50.52 37.50 6.23
N ASP A 96 -50.14 36.70 7.23
CA ASP A 96 -51.03 36.21 8.28
C ASP A 96 -50.94 37.01 9.60
N TYR A 97 -50.00 37.96 9.71
CA TYR A 97 -49.84 38.77 10.92
C TYR A 97 -50.92 39.85 10.99
N LYS A 98 -51.86 39.69 11.91
CA LYS A 98 -52.84 40.71 12.29
C LYS A 98 -52.46 41.27 13.66
N PRO A 99 -51.74 42.39 13.75
CA PRO A 99 -51.54 43.04 15.03
C PRO A 99 -52.92 43.51 15.53
N ASN A 100 -53.32 43.02 16.71
CA ASN A 100 -54.53 43.41 17.45
C ASN A 100 -55.89 42.88 16.94
N LYS A 101 -55.99 41.57 16.61
CA LYS A 101 -57.30 40.87 16.63
C LYS A 101 -57.35 39.81 17.71
#